data_AF-A0A9X9Q8N6-F1
#
_entry.id   AF-A0A9X9Q8N6-F1
#
_cell.length_a   1.000
_cell.length_b   1.000
_cell.length_c   1.000
_cell.angle_alpha   90.00
_cell.angle_beta   90.00
_cell.angle_gamma   90.00
#
_symmetry.space_group_name_H-M   'P 1'
#
loop_
_entity.id
_entity.type
_entity.pdbx_description
1 polymer ?
#
loop_
_entity_poly.entity_id
_entity_poly.type
_entity_poly.pdbx_seq_one_letter_code
_entity_poly.pdbx_strand_id
1 'polypeptide(L)'
;AIKSWLRDVLRKGLVKAAQSTGAWILTSALRVGLARYVGQAVRDHSLASTSTRARVVAIGLASLGRVLHRQLLDNAQEHSPVHYPADDGTG
;
A
#
# COMPACT_ATOMS: atom_id res chain seq x y z
N ALA A 1 1.15 -12.60 -16.67
CA ALA A 1 0.68 -12.42 -15.27
C ALA A 1 1.67 -13.06 -14.29
N ILE A 2 1.84 -12.52 -13.07
CA ILE A 2 2.65 -13.18 -12.02
C ILE A 2 1.94 -14.47 -11.56
N LYS A 3 2.71 -15.55 -11.42
CA LYS A 3 2.23 -16.85 -10.90
C LYS A 3 1.69 -16.68 -9.47
N SER A 4 0.59 -17.36 -9.15
CA SER A 4 -0.08 -17.28 -7.84
C SER A 4 0.85 -17.62 -6.68
N TRP A 5 1.59 -18.73 -6.78
CA TRP A 5 2.54 -19.15 -5.74
C TRP A 5 3.63 -18.10 -5.45
N LEU A 6 4.13 -17.42 -6.49
CA LEU A 6 5.15 -16.39 -6.32
C LEU A 6 4.57 -15.17 -5.61
N ARG A 7 3.31 -14.82 -5.92
CA ARG A 7 2.58 -13.76 -5.23
C ARG A 7 2.46 -14.06 -3.74
N ASP A 8 2.10 -15.29 -3.39
CA ASP A 8 1.91 -15.70 -1.99
C ASP A 8 3.23 -15.70 -1.21
N VAL A 9 4.31 -16.19 -1.84
CA VAL A 9 5.65 -16.15 -1.26
C VAL A 9 6.10 -14.70 -1.04
N LEU A 10 5.89 -13.82 -2.02
CA LEU A 10 6.24 -12.40 -1.90
C LEU A 10 5.45 -11.72 -0.79
N ARG A 11 4.13 -11.91 -0.73
CA ARG A 11 3.28 -11.27 0.27
C ARG A 11 3.66 -11.72 1.69
N LYS A 12 3.71 -13.03 1.93
CA LYS A 12 4.00 -13.59 3.26
C LYS A 12 5.44 -13.30 3.68
N GLY A 13 6.39 -13.47 2.76
CA GLY A 13 7.81 -13.25 3.02
C GLY A 13 8.13 -11.79 3.32
N LEU A 14 7.61 -10.86 2.52
CA LEU A 14 7.86 -9.43 2.69
C LEU A 14 7.33 -8.91 4.03
N VAL A 15 6.07 -9.24 4.35
CA VAL A 15 5.43 -8.83 5.61
C VAL A 15 6.18 -9.41 6.80
N LYS A 16 6.50 -10.70 6.75
CA LYS A 16 7.24 -11.37 7.83
C LYS A 16 8.61 -10.73 8.04
N ALA A 17 9.35 -10.44 6.97
CA ALA A 17 10.66 -9.80 7.06
C ALA A 17 10.56 -8.41 7.72
N ALA A 18 9.63 -7.56 7.25
CA ALA A 18 9.41 -6.23 7.82
C ALA A 18 9.01 -6.30 9.31
N GLN A 19 8.10 -7.20 9.67
CA GLN A 19 7.65 -7.38 11.04
C GLN A 19 8.76 -7.91 11.96
N SER A 20 9.51 -8.93 11.54
CA SER A 20 10.54 -9.57 12.36
C SER A 20 11.76 -8.69 12.60
N THR A 21 12.04 -7.75 11.70
CA THR A 21 13.22 -6.86 11.78
C THR A 21 12.87 -5.43 12.19
N GLY A 22 11.59 -5.05 12.15
CA GLY A 22 11.16 -3.66 12.27
C GLY A 22 11.49 -2.80 11.05
N ALA A 23 11.88 -3.40 9.92
CA ALA A 23 12.21 -2.68 8.70
C ALA A 23 10.99 -2.02 8.05
N TRP A 24 11.23 -0.92 7.34
CA TRP A 24 10.21 -0.21 6.60
C TRP A 24 10.14 -0.71 5.15
N ILE A 25 8.93 -0.79 4.63
CA ILE A 25 8.69 -1.13 3.23
C ILE A 25 8.60 0.17 2.43
N LEU A 26 9.53 0.41 1.50
CA LEU A 26 9.44 1.53 0.55
C LEU A 26 8.88 1.04 -0.79
N THR A 27 7.89 1.76 -1.34
CA THR A 27 7.22 1.39 -2.59
C THR A 27 6.75 2.61 -3.39
N SER A 28 6.29 2.42 -4.63
CA SER A 28 5.95 3.51 -5.55
C SER A 28 4.55 4.13 -5.34
N ALA A 29 3.83 3.77 -4.26
CA ALA A 29 2.48 4.21 -3.89
C ALA A 29 1.36 4.05 -4.95
N LEU A 30 1.67 3.55 -6.14
CA LEU A 30 0.70 3.40 -7.22
C LEU A 30 0.15 1.98 -7.26
N ARG A 31 -1.16 1.81 -7.51
CA ARG A 31 -1.84 0.52 -7.59
C ARG A 31 -1.57 -0.24 -8.90
N VAL A 32 -0.30 -0.26 -9.33
CA VAL A 32 0.14 -0.89 -10.58
C VAL A 32 1.28 -1.88 -10.32
N GLY A 33 1.48 -2.81 -11.26
CA GLY A 33 2.64 -3.71 -11.24
C GLY A 33 2.77 -4.56 -9.96
N LEU A 34 3.93 -4.47 -9.29
CA LEU A 34 4.23 -5.15 -8.03
C LEU A 34 3.71 -4.40 -6.79
N ALA A 35 3.66 -3.07 -6.85
CA ALA A 35 3.27 -2.23 -5.71
C ALA A 35 1.84 -2.52 -5.23
N ARG A 36 0.91 -2.88 -6.13
CA ARG A 36 -0.42 -3.36 -5.74
C ARG A 36 -0.38 -4.60 -4.84
N TYR A 37 0.56 -5.52 -5.07
CA TYR A 37 0.67 -6.75 -4.28
C TYR A 37 1.32 -6.49 -2.94
N VAL A 38 2.25 -5.53 -2.88
CA VAL A 38 2.83 -5.03 -1.62
C VAL A 38 1.74 -4.41 -0.75
N GLY A 39 0.94 -3.49 -1.32
CA GLY A 39 -0.17 -2.87 -0.58
C GLY A 39 -1.21 -3.89 -0.10
N GLN A 40 -1.53 -4.89 -0.92
CA GLN A 40 -2.38 -6.02 -0.51
C GLN A 40 -1.76 -6.81 0.65
N ALA A 41 -0.47 -7.13 0.59
CA ALA A 41 0.20 -7.86 1.67
C ALA A 41 0.13 -7.12 3.01
N VAL A 42 0.41 -5.82 3.00
CA VAL A 42 0.38 -4.97 4.20
C VAL A 42 -1.03 -4.83 4.74
N ARG A 43 -2.03 -4.67 3.87
CA ARG A 43 -3.46 -4.63 4.26
C ARG A 43 -3.92 -5.95 4.86
N ASP A 44 -3.64 -7.07 4.19
CA ASP A 44 -4.03 -8.41 4.65
C ASP A 44 -3.42 -8.70 6.02
N HIS A 45 -2.14 -8.33 6.23
CA HIS A 45 -1.49 -8.41 7.54
C HIS A 45 -2.13 -7.53 8.59
N SER A 46 -2.43 -6.26 8.25
CA SER A 46 -3.07 -5.33 9.18
C SER A 46 -4.46 -5.79 9.62
N LEU A 47 -5.21 -6.48 8.74
CA LEU A 47 -6.52 -7.04 9.05
C LEU A 47 -6.42 -8.33 9.88
N ALA A 48 -5.40 -9.15 9.63
CA ALA A 48 -5.17 -10.38 10.37
C ALA A 48 -4.50 -10.17 11.74
N SER A 49 -3.76 -9.07 11.92
CA SER A 49 -3.03 -8.78 13.14
C SER A 49 -3.93 -8.20 14.22
N THR A 50 -4.08 -8.92 15.33
CA THR A 50 -4.78 -8.47 16.54
C THR A 50 -3.87 -7.74 17.53
N SER A 51 -2.57 -7.63 17.23
CA SER A 51 -1.56 -7.06 18.13
C SER A 51 -0.94 -5.79 17.57
N THR A 52 -0.98 -4.72 18.38
CA THR A 52 -0.35 -3.42 18.07
C THR A 52 1.18 -3.48 17.98
N ARG A 53 1.82 -4.51 18.55
CA ARG A 53 3.28 -4.73 18.46
C ARG A 53 3.75 -5.29 17.11
N ALA A 54 2.83 -5.82 16.31
CA ALA A 54 3.12 -6.43 15.01
C ALA A 54 2.91 -5.45 13.84
N ARG A 55 3.20 -4.16 14.07
CA ARG A 55 2.94 -3.10 13.09
C ARG A 55 3.99 -3.13 11.98
N VAL A 56 3.53 -3.32 10.75
CA VAL A 56 4.34 -3.14 9.54
C VAL A 56 4.17 -1.70 9.05
N VAL A 57 5.28 -1.02 8.78
CA VAL A 57 5.29 0.34 8.24
C VAL A 57 5.59 0.29 6.75
N ALA A 58 4.73 0.89 5.94
CA ALA A 58 4.93 1.03 4.50
C ALA A 58 4.84 2.50 4.10
N ILE A 59 5.84 2.97 3.34
CA ILE A 59 5.92 4.32 2.81
C ILE A 59 5.87 4.23 1.29
N GLY A 60 4.89 4.93 0.72
CA GLY A 60 4.70 5.06 -0.72
C GLY A 60 5.20 6.39 -1.23
N LEU A 61 6.02 6.39 -2.29
CA LEU A 61 6.45 7.59 -3.00
C LEU A 61 5.90 7.58 -4.42
N ALA A 62 5.05 8.54 -4.75
CA ALA A 62 4.49 8.72 -6.09
C ALA A 62 4.58 10.19 -6.51
N SER A 63 4.82 10.42 -7.81
CA SER A 63 4.66 11.75 -8.39
C SER A 63 3.18 12.13 -8.37
N LEU A 64 2.88 13.32 -7.85
CA LEU A 64 1.52 13.84 -7.78
C LEU A 64 0.82 13.89 -9.15
N GLY A 65 1.58 14.13 -10.23
CA GLY A 65 1.06 14.11 -11.60
C GLY A 65 0.59 12.74 -12.09
N ARG A 66 0.91 11.65 -11.38
CA ARG A 66 0.47 10.28 -11.69
C ARG A 66 -0.66 9.80 -10.78
N VAL A 67 -1.05 10.59 -9.79
CA VAL A 67 -2.15 10.29 -8.87
C VAL A 67 -3.45 10.68 -9.57
N LEU A 68 -4.43 9.77 -9.59
CA LEU A 68 -5.75 10.05 -10.13
C LEU A 68 -6.45 11.14 -9.30
N HIS A 69 -7.49 11.77 -9.84
CA HIS A 69 -8.27 12.78 -9.11
C HIS A 69 -7.42 13.86 -8.40
N ARG A 70 -6.23 14.19 -8.95
CA ARG A 70 -5.26 15.11 -8.34
C ARG A 70 -5.88 16.47 -7.95
N GLN A 71 -6.87 16.93 -8.72
CA GLN A 71 -7.61 18.17 -8.46
C GLN A 71 -8.25 18.20 -7.06
N LEU A 72 -8.59 17.05 -6.45
CA LEU A 72 -9.08 16.96 -5.08
C LEU A 72 -7.99 17.28 -4.04
N LEU A 73 -6.73 16.99 -4.39
CA LEU A 73 -5.56 17.25 -3.55
C LEU A 73 -5.05 18.68 -3.74
N ASP A 74 -5.12 19.21 -4.97
CA ASP A 74 -4.71 20.59 -5.26
C ASP A 74 -5.60 21.62 -4.52
N ASN A 75 -6.87 21.29 -4.27
CA ASN A 75 -7.84 22.14 -3.56
C ASN A 75 -8.02 21.76 -2.08
N ALA A 76 -7.16 20.90 -1.54
CA ALA A 76 -7.26 20.46 -0.16
C ALA A 76 -7.04 21.62 0.81
N GLN A 77 -8.00 21.83 1.73
CA GLN A 77 -7.80 22.78 2.82
C GLN A 77 -6.76 22.23 3.80
N GLU A 78 -5.84 23.10 4.24
CA GLU A 78 -4.86 22.73 5.26
C GLU A 78 -5.55 22.16 6.51
N HIS A 79 -4.96 21.10 7.06
CA HIS A 79 -5.44 20.40 8.25
C HIS A 79 -6.84 19.77 8.17
N SER A 80 -7.45 19.70 6.97
CA SER A 80 -8.73 19.05 6.76
C SER A 80 -8.58 17.70 6.03
N PRO A 81 -9.29 16.64 6.45
CA PRO A 81 -9.31 15.38 5.71
C PRO A 81 -9.88 15.56 4.30
N VAL A 82 -9.19 15.00 3.30
CA VAL A 82 -9.69 14.94 1.91
C VAL A 82 -10.33 13.58 1.68
N HIS A 83 -11.59 13.56 1.27
CA HIS A 83 -12.22 12.34 0.81
C HIS A 83 -11.72 12.00 -0.59
N TYR A 84 -11.00 10.89 -0.72
CA TYR A 84 -10.44 10.43 -1.99
C TYR A 84 -11.15 9.14 -2.43
N PRO A 85 -11.77 9.08 -3.62
CA PRO A 85 -12.50 7.91 -4.07
C PRO A 85 -11.57 6.72 -4.32
N ALA A 86 -12.01 5.52 -3.94
CA ALA A 86 -11.35 4.30 -4.36
C ALA A 86 -11.67 4.07 -5.84
N ASP A 87 -10.64 3.75 -6.63
CA ASP A 87 -10.83 3.26 -7.99
C ASP A 87 -11.01 1.74 -7.94
N ASP A 88 -12.20 1.28 -8.35
CA ASP A 88 -12.59 -0.14 -8.35
C ASP A 88 -11.82 -0.93 -9.43
N GLY A 89 -11.14 -0.25 -10.35
CA GLY A 89 -10.32 -0.87 -11.40
C GLY A 89 -11.16 -1.53 -12.49
N THR A 90 -12.35 -1.00 -12.77
CA THR A 90 -13.25 -1.41 -13.86
C THR A 90 -12.92 -0.77 -15.22
N GLY A 91 -11.68 -0.26 -15.39
CA GLY A 91 -11.15 0.24 -16.66
C GLY A 91 -10.31 -0.80 -17.39
#